data_AF-A0A660QJ68-F1
#
_entry.id   AF-A0A660QJ68-F1
#
_cell.length_a   1.000
_cell.length_b   1.000
_cell.length_c   1.000
_cell.angle_alpha   90.00
_cell.angle_beta   90.00
_cell.angle_gamma   90.00
#
_symmetry.space_group_name_H-M   'P 1'
#
loop_
_entity.id
_entity.type
_entity.pdbx_description
1 polymer ?
#
loop_
_entity_poly.entity_id
_entity_poly.type
_entity_poly.pdbx_seq_one_letter_code
_entity_poly.pdbx_strand_id
1 'polypeptide(L)'
;AMKPFWEISKEEAQACLDATSWHPSNGGYFPGGGWSSKFVSKAGMPITMSRVNLVKGLGPVLQIAEGWTVELPNDVHKILDDRTDNTWPTTWFAPRLTGEGAFVDTYSVMANWGANHGAFSYGHIGADLISLAAMLRIPVFMHNVDEADLFRPAVWSSFGTDNREGGDFRACATYGPVYG
;
A
#
# COMPACT_ATOMS: atom_id res chain seq x y z
N ALA A 1 8.44 14.90 -0.21
CA ALA A 1 7.40 14.27 0.63
C ALA A 1 6.04 14.60 0.04
N MET A 2 5.07 13.69 0.11
CA MET A 2 3.67 14.07 -0.14
C MET A 2 3.13 14.73 1.13
N LYS A 3 2.40 15.83 1.00
CA LYS A 3 1.98 16.65 2.13
C LYS A 3 0.47 16.81 2.18
N PRO A 4 -0.09 17.13 3.35
CA PRO A 4 -1.43 17.71 3.41
C PRO A 4 -1.53 18.97 2.55
N PHE A 5 -2.68 19.20 1.91
CA PHE A 5 -2.82 20.26 0.91
C PHE A 5 -2.56 21.67 1.46
N TRP A 6 -2.80 21.90 2.76
CA TRP A 6 -2.55 23.19 3.41
C TRP A 6 -1.07 23.50 3.65
N GLU A 7 -0.18 22.53 3.43
CA GLU A 7 1.28 22.67 3.53
C GLU A 7 1.98 22.69 2.16
N ILE A 8 1.19 22.61 1.07
CA ILE A 8 1.72 22.62 -0.30
C ILE A 8 1.87 24.06 -0.76
N SER A 9 3.11 24.45 -1.09
CA SER A 9 3.41 25.73 -1.71
C SER A 9 3.06 25.73 -3.21
N LYS A 10 2.94 26.93 -3.81
CA LYS A 10 2.70 27.04 -5.27
C LYS A 10 3.86 26.46 -6.08
N GLU A 11 5.07 26.65 -5.58
CA GLU A 11 6.31 26.17 -6.16
C GLU A 11 6.34 24.64 -6.20
N GLU A 12 5.86 23.98 -5.14
CA GLU A 12 5.76 22.51 -5.09
C GLU A 12 4.67 21.97 -6.01
N ALA A 13 3.52 22.65 -6.07
CA ALA A 13 2.47 22.29 -7.02
C ALA A 13 2.97 22.39 -8.48
N GLN A 14 3.72 23.45 -8.80
CA GLN A 14 4.33 23.63 -10.12
C GLN A 14 5.39 22.55 -10.39
N ALA A 15 6.22 22.21 -9.41
CA ALA A 15 7.23 21.16 -9.56
C ALA A 15 6.59 19.78 -9.86
N CYS A 16 5.41 19.47 -9.32
CA CYS A 16 4.66 18.26 -9.68
C CYS A 16 4.20 18.27 -11.14
N LEU A 17 3.74 19.43 -11.64
CA LEU A 17 3.35 19.58 -13.05
C LEU A 17 4.56 19.47 -13.97
N ASP A 18 5.68 20.11 -13.63
CA ASP A 18 6.91 20.09 -14.42
C ASP A 18 7.53 18.67 -14.49
N ALA A 19 7.32 17.86 -13.46
CA ALA A 19 7.74 16.45 -13.43
C ALA A 19 6.80 15.49 -14.19
N THR A 20 5.65 15.99 -14.67
CA THR A 20 4.63 15.18 -15.34
C THR A 20 4.57 15.50 -16.83
N SER A 21 4.69 14.47 -17.65
CA SER A 21 4.41 14.55 -19.09
C SER A 21 3.05 13.91 -19.41
N TRP A 22 2.36 14.43 -20.42
CA TRP A 22 1.02 13.98 -20.80
C TRP A 22 1.09 13.23 -22.12
N HIS A 23 0.74 11.95 -22.12
CA HIS A 23 0.84 11.07 -23.29
C HIS A 23 -0.54 10.70 -23.81
N PRO A 24 -0.79 10.71 -25.13
CA PRO A 24 -2.04 10.19 -25.69
C PRO A 24 -2.29 8.75 -25.24
N SER A 25 -3.52 8.43 -24.87
CA SER A 25 -3.91 7.07 -24.50
C SER A 25 -3.69 6.08 -25.66
N ASN A 26 -3.32 4.84 -25.35
CA ASN A 26 -3.21 3.78 -26.35
C ASN A 26 -4.58 3.50 -27.01
N GLY A 27 -4.74 3.81 -28.29
CA GLY A 27 -6.01 3.69 -29.02
C GLY A 27 -6.55 2.25 -29.13
N GLY A 28 -5.70 1.22 -28.95
CA GLY A 28 -6.14 -0.16 -28.88
C GLY A 28 -6.91 -0.50 -27.59
N TYR A 29 -6.57 0.17 -26.47
CA TYR A 29 -7.26 0.01 -25.19
C TYR A 29 -8.33 1.09 -24.98
N PHE A 30 -8.09 2.31 -25.45
CA PHE A 30 -8.92 3.49 -25.22
C PHE A 30 -9.31 4.13 -26.56
N PRO A 31 -10.30 3.57 -27.29
CA PRO A 31 -10.68 4.06 -28.62
C PRO A 31 -11.28 5.48 -28.59
N GLY A 32 -11.75 5.95 -27.44
CA GLY A 32 -12.24 7.33 -27.24
C GLY A 32 -11.14 8.37 -27.02
N GLY A 33 -9.87 7.96 -26.96
CA GLY A 33 -8.75 8.85 -26.65
C GLY A 33 -8.67 9.23 -25.17
N GLY A 34 -7.79 10.20 -24.88
CA GLY A 34 -7.46 10.65 -23.52
C GLY A 34 -5.97 10.95 -23.38
N TRP A 35 -5.58 11.43 -22.19
CA TRP A 35 -4.19 11.74 -21.85
C TRP A 35 -3.80 11.06 -20.54
N SER A 36 -2.77 10.22 -20.57
CA SER A 36 -2.16 9.60 -19.40
C SER A 36 -1.12 10.53 -18.78
N SER A 37 -1.08 10.61 -17.46
CA SER A 37 -0.07 11.37 -16.71
C SER A 37 1.15 10.50 -16.40
N LYS A 38 2.25 10.74 -17.11
CA LYS A 38 3.52 10.04 -16.93
C LYS A 38 4.45 10.84 -16.03
N PHE A 39 4.85 10.23 -14.93
CA PHE A 39 5.93 10.67 -14.05
C PHE A 39 6.61 9.44 -13.43
N VAL A 40 7.76 9.64 -12.78
CA VAL A 40 8.44 8.61 -12.00
C VAL A 40 8.60 9.11 -10.57
N SER A 41 8.09 8.36 -9.60
CA SER A 41 8.22 8.70 -8.19
C SER A 41 9.69 8.71 -7.76
N LYS A 42 10.12 9.76 -7.05
CA LYS A 42 11.50 9.89 -6.54
C LYS A 42 11.79 8.85 -5.45
N ALA A 43 13.04 8.42 -5.35
CA ALA A 43 13.52 7.49 -4.33
C ALA A 43 13.51 8.05 -2.90
N GLY A 44 13.65 7.13 -1.94
CA GLY A 44 13.86 7.43 -0.53
C GLY A 44 12.59 7.85 0.21
N MET A 45 11.44 7.81 -0.45
CA MET A 45 10.16 8.13 0.17
C MET A 45 9.68 6.91 0.97
N PRO A 46 9.54 7.00 2.31
CA PRO A 46 8.83 5.97 3.05
C PRO A 46 7.39 5.96 2.58
N ILE A 47 6.88 4.77 2.24
CA ILE A 47 5.50 4.58 1.81
C ILE A 47 4.92 3.32 2.41
N THR A 48 3.60 3.32 2.53
CA THR A 48 2.80 2.15 2.94
C THR A 48 1.89 1.77 1.78
N MET A 49 2.04 0.56 1.26
CA MET A 49 1.06 -0.04 0.35
C MET A 49 -0.02 -0.72 1.18
N SER A 50 -1.29 -0.46 0.89
CA SER A 50 -2.41 -1.12 1.58
C SER A 50 -3.51 -1.55 0.61
N ARG A 51 -4.32 -2.53 1.04
CA ARG A 51 -5.46 -3.01 0.27
C ARG A 51 -6.50 -3.68 1.17
N VAL A 52 -7.76 -3.31 1.00
CA VAL A 52 -8.90 -4.05 1.54
C VAL A 52 -9.41 -5.04 0.49
N ASN A 53 -9.63 -6.28 0.88
CA ASN A 53 -10.27 -7.31 0.07
C ASN A 53 -11.54 -7.81 0.77
N LEU A 54 -12.56 -8.21 0.00
CA LEU A 54 -13.76 -8.85 0.53
C LEU A 54 -13.69 -10.35 0.25
N VAL A 55 -13.64 -11.14 1.32
CA VAL A 55 -13.57 -12.61 1.23
C VAL A 55 -14.91 -13.21 1.63
N LYS A 56 -15.50 -14.01 0.75
CA LYS A 56 -16.79 -14.66 1.01
C LYS A 56 -16.71 -15.55 2.25
N GLY A 57 -17.62 -15.36 3.20
CA GLY A 57 -17.67 -16.11 4.46
C GLY A 57 -16.76 -15.56 5.58
N LEU A 58 -15.95 -14.54 5.28
CA LEU A 58 -15.07 -13.87 6.25
C LEU A 58 -15.38 -12.37 6.38
N GLY A 59 -15.65 -11.69 5.26
CA GLY A 59 -15.89 -10.25 5.22
C GLY A 59 -14.69 -9.45 4.73
N PRO A 60 -14.57 -8.16 5.10
CA PRO A 60 -13.41 -7.34 4.75
C PRO A 60 -12.17 -7.81 5.49
N VAL A 61 -11.03 -7.83 4.80
CA VAL A 61 -9.70 -8.08 5.36
C VAL A 61 -8.71 -7.04 4.83
N LEU A 62 -7.72 -6.69 5.64
CA LEU A 62 -6.71 -5.68 5.29
C LEU A 62 -5.32 -6.33 5.17
N GLN A 63 -4.57 -5.93 4.15
CA GLN A 63 -3.15 -6.21 3.97
C GLN A 63 -2.37 -4.90 3.88
N ILE A 64 -1.17 -4.86 4.47
CA ILE A 64 -0.32 -3.69 4.63
C ILE A 64 1.12 -4.10 4.32
N ALA A 65 1.85 -3.32 3.54
CA ALA A 65 3.27 -3.49 3.30
C ALA A 65 3.98 -2.13 3.35
N GLU A 66 4.72 -1.88 4.42
CA GLU A 66 5.61 -0.73 4.52
C GLU A 66 6.91 -0.96 3.75
N GLY A 67 7.46 0.11 3.18
CA GLY A 67 8.72 0.07 2.47
C GLY A 67 9.11 1.44 1.95
N TRP A 68 9.87 1.47 0.86
CA TRP A 68 10.39 2.72 0.29
C TRP A 68 10.26 2.75 -1.22
N THR A 69 10.11 3.95 -1.77
CA THR A 69 10.40 4.16 -3.18
C THR A 69 11.90 4.01 -3.44
N VAL A 70 12.25 3.42 -4.58
CA VAL A 70 13.64 3.26 -5.02
C VAL A 70 13.86 3.90 -6.38
N GLU A 71 15.10 4.25 -6.67
CA GLU A 71 15.52 4.78 -7.96
C GLU A 71 16.45 3.75 -8.59
N LEU A 72 16.16 3.44 -9.85
CA LEU A 72 16.98 2.54 -10.63
C LEU A 72 17.93 3.39 -11.49
N PRO A 73 19.11 2.86 -11.84
CA PRO A 73 19.93 3.47 -12.90
C PRO A 73 19.08 3.75 -14.15
N ASN A 74 19.31 4.89 -14.80
CA ASN A 74 18.46 5.38 -15.89
C ASN A 74 18.29 4.37 -17.03
N ASP A 75 19.35 3.65 -17.38
CA ASP A 75 19.35 2.59 -18.39
C ASP A 75 18.48 1.41 -17.97
N VAL A 76 18.58 0.99 -16.70
CA VAL A 76 17.75 -0.09 -16.13
C VAL A 76 16.29 0.32 -16.09
N HIS A 77 15.98 1.51 -15.56
CA HIS A 77 14.60 2.04 -15.55
C HIS A 77 14.01 2.05 -16.95
N LYS A 78 14.73 2.62 -17.93
CA LYS A 78 14.26 2.74 -19.30
C LYS A 78 13.92 1.38 -19.92
N ILE A 79 14.79 0.39 -19.75
CA ILE A 79 14.58 -0.96 -20.29
C ILE A 79 13.31 -1.60 -19.71
N LEU A 80 13.06 -1.44 -18.41
CA LEU A 80 11.88 -2.02 -17.77
C LEU A 80 10.59 -1.26 -18.09
N ASP A 81 10.66 0.08 -18.14
CA ASP A 81 9.52 0.96 -18.39
C ASP A 81 9.00 0.84 -19.83
N ASP A 82 9.91 0.84 -20.81
CA ASP A 82 9.57 0.66 -22.24
C ASP A 82 8.92 -0.70 -22.52
N ARG A 83 9.25 -1.71 -21.72
CA ARG A 83 8.71 -3.08 -21.86
C ARG A 83 7.39 -3.31 -21.12
N THR A 84 6.95 -2.33 -20.32
CA THR A 84 5.71 -2.42 -19.54
C THR A 84 4.66 -1.51 -20.15
N ASP A 85 4.62 -0.24 -19.74
CA ASP A 85 3.76 0.81 -20.27
C ASP A 85 4.43 2.17 -20.06
N ASN A 86 5.21 2.62 -21.04
CA ASN A 86 6.00 3.86 -20.93
C ASN A 86 5.17 5.15 -20.95
N THR A 87 3.85 5.05 -21.13
CA THR A 87 2.92 6.20 -21.05
C THR A 87 2.25 6.36 -19.69
N TRP A 88 2.44 5.40 -18.77
CA TRP A 88 1.80 5.38 -17.45
C TRP A 88 2.77 5.72 -16.31
N PRO A 89 2.29 6.27 -15.18
CA PRO A 89 3.17 6.66 -14.09
C PRO A 89 3.84 5.45 -13.41
N THR A 90 5.10 5.61 -13.02
CA THR A 90 5.92 4.51 -12.48
C THR A 90 6.34 4.82 -11.04
N THR A 91 6.18 3.84 -10.15
CA THR A 91 6.74 3.86 -8.80
C THR A 91 7.45 2.54 -8.55
N TRP A 92 8.77 2.56 -8.39
CA TRP A 92 9.52 1.39 -7.97
C TRP A 92 9.48 1.28 -6.45
N PHE A 93 9.02 0.14 -5.94
CA PHE A 93 8.78 -0.07 -4.52
C PHE A 93 9.58 -1.26 -4.00
N ALA A 94 10.25 -1.08 -2.86
CA ALA A 94 10.91 -2.14 -2.12
C ALA A 94 10.25 -2.29 -0.74
N PRO A 95 9.52 -3.39 -0.47
CA PRO A 95 8.92 -3.63 0.84
C PRO A 95 10.00 -3.94 1.88
N ARG A 96 9.78 -3.53 3.14
CA ARG A 96 10.58 -3.98 4.28
C ARG A 96 10.33 -5.46 4.50
N LEU A 97 11.41 -6.25 4.50
CA LEU A 97 11.34 -7.68 4.79
C LEU A 97 11.55 -7.94 6.28
N THR A 98 10.88 -8.95 6.80
CA THR A 98 11.01 -9.39 8.21
C THR A 98 11.70 -10.74 8.31
N GLY A 99 11.79 -11.51 7.22
CA GLY A 99 12.28 -12.89 7.24
C GLY A 99 11.22 -13.91 7.67
N GLU A 100 9.97 -13.48 7.87
CA GLU A 100 8.88 -14.31 8.37
C GLU A 100 7.59 -14.09 7.55
N GLY A 101 6.72 -15.10 7.54
CA GLY A 101 5.40 -15.03 6.91
C GLY A 101 5.44 -14.61 5.44
N ALA A 102 4.60 -13.64 5.07
CA ALA A 102 4.54 -13.09 3.70
C ALA A 102 5.70 -12.14 3.36
N PHE A 103 6.60 -11.85 4.31
CA PHE A 103 7.70 -10.90 4.18
C PHE A 103 9.07 -11.56 4.29
N VAL A 104 9.18 -12.84 3.90
CA VAL A 104 10.45 -13.57 3.76
C VAL A 104 11.29 -13.02 2.59
N ASP A 105 10.64 -12.62 1.49
CA ASP A 105 11.26 -12.01 0.33
C ASP A 105 10.24 -11.17 -0.47
N THR A 106 10.74 -10.33 -1.39
CA THR A 106 9.89 -9.43 -2.20
C THR A 106 8.89 -10.19 -3.06
N TYR A 107 9.25 -11.39 -3.53
CA TYR A 107 8.34 -12.24 -4.29
C TYR A 107 7.14 -12.66 -3.44
N SER A 108 7.37 -13.08 -2.20
CA SER A 108 6.33 -13.52 -1.28
C SER A 108 5.36 -12.39 -0.94
N VAL A 109 5.85 -11.15 -0.84
CA VAL A 109 4.99 -9.97 -0.67
C VAL A 109 4.04 -9.83 -1.87
N MET A 110 4.55 -9.95 -3.10
CA MET A 110 3.72 -9.88 -4.30
C MET A 110 2.77 -11.08 -4.43
N ALA A 111 3.24 -12.29 -4.17
CA ALA A 111 2.49 -13.53 -4.32
C ALA A 111 1.32 -13.63 -3.33
N ASN A 112 1.46 -13.02 -2.15
CA ASN A 112 0.39 -12.97 -1.13
C ASN A 112 -0.50 -11.72 -1.27
N TRP A 113 -0.23 -10.82 -2.22
CA TRP A 113 -1.06 -9.64 -2.43
C TRP A 113 -2.42 -10.01 -3.04
N GLY A 114 -3.52 -9.85 -2.30
CA GLY A 114 -4.84 -10.38 -2.67
C GLY A 114 -5.58 -9.70 -3.83
N ALA A 115 -4.95 -8.80 -4.60
CA ALA A 115 -5.58 -8.09 -5.72
C ALA A 115 -4.55 -7.60 -6.75
N ASN A 116 -5.01 -7.15 -7.92
CA ASN A 116 -4.16 -6.51 -8.92
C ASN A 116 -3.86 -5.01 -8.64
N HIS A 117 -4.53 -4.43 -7.64
CA HIS A 117 -4.35 -3.03 -7.23
C HIS A 117 -3.85 -2.93 -5.78
N GLY A 118 -3.16 -1.83 -5.48
CA GLY A 118 -2.80 -1.40 -4.13
C GLY A 118 -2.95 0.12 -4.02
N ALA A 119 -3.01 0.63 -2.78
CA ALA A 119 -3.02 2.06 -2.50
C ALA A 119 -1.73 2.44 -1.77
N PHE A 120 -0.96 3.37 -2.33
CA PHE A 120 0.19 3.94 -1.64
C PHE A 120 -0.19 5.17 -0.83
N SER A 121 0.28 5.22 0.41
CA SER A 121 0.33 6.44 1.23
C SER A 121 1.78 6.82 1.49
N TYR A 122 2.07 8.11 1.55
CA TYR A 122 3.33 8.61 2.08
C TYR A 122 3.41 8.32 3.59
N GLY A 123 4.62 7.96 4.04
CA GLY A 123 4.90 7.57 5.41
C GLY A 123 4.73 6.07 5.68
N HIS A 124 5.28 5.65 6.82
CA HIS A 124 5.04 4.35 7.45
C HIS A 124 3.87 4.51 8.41
N ILE A 125 2.67 4.24 7.90
CA ILE A 125 1.38 4.45 8.58
C ILE A 125 0.70 3.11 8.93
N GLY A 126 1.45 2.01 8.91
CA GLY A 126 0.89 0.68 9.13
C GLY A 126 0.28 0.52 10.53
N ALA A 127 0.91 1.06 11.57
CA ALA A 127 0.37 1.04 12.93
C ALA A 127 -0.97 1.80 13.05
N ASP A 128 -1.09 2.95 12.37
CA ASP A 128 -2.34 3.72 12.31
C ASP A 128 -3.44 2.92 11.61
N LEU A 129 -3.13 2.28 10.48
CA LEU A 129 -4.07 1.45 9.75
C LEU A 129 -4.51 0.22 10.54
N ILE A 130 -3.60 -0.41 11.31
CA ILE A 130 -3.92 -1.55 12.19
C ILE A 130 -4.86 -1.10 13.32
N SER A 131 -4.59 0.04 13.93
CA SER A 131 -5.44 0.62 14.97
C SER A 131 -6.84 0.92 14.43
N LEU A 132 -6.92 1.57 13.25
CA LEU A 132 -8.18 1.86 12.57
C LEU A 132 -8.94 0.58 12.21
N ALA A 133 -8.25 -0.42 11.66
CA ALA A 133 -8.84 -1.70 11.28
C ALA A 133 -9.46 -2.42 12.49
N ALA A 134 -8.79 -2.40 13.65
CA ALA A 134 -9.32 -2.97 14.88
C ALA A 134 -10.60 -2.24 15.37
N MET A 135 -10.64 -0.89 15.29
CA MET A 135 -11.86 -0.12 15.61
C MET A 135 -13.04 -0.50 14.71
N LEU A 136 -12.75 -0.78 13.44
CA LEU A 136 -13.71 -1.18 12.41
C LEU A 136 -13.99 -2.69 12.36
N ARG A 137 -13.28 -3.49 13.18
CA ARG A 137 -13.35 -4.96 13.22
C ARG A 137 -13.05 -5.62 11.87
N ILE A 138 -12.02 -5.08 11.20
CA ILE A 138 -11.45 -5.63 9.97
C ILE A 138 -10.15 -6.32 10.34
N PRO A 139 -10.04 -7.67 10.22
CA PRO A 139 -8.81 -8.36 10.55
C PRO A 139 -7.69 -8.01 9.57
N VAL A 140 -6.48 -7.89 10.09
CA VAL A 140 -5.26 -7.65 9.31
C VAL A 140 -4.52 -8.98 9.15
N PHE A 141 -4.47 -9.50 7.92
CA PHE A 141 -3.94 -10.85 7.65
C PHE A 141 -2.51 -10.85 7.09
N MET A 142 -1.98 -9.67 6.76
CA MET A 142 -0.63 -9.52 6.22
C MET A 142 -0.13 -8.11 6.58
N HIS A 143 0.90 -8.02 7.43
CA HIS A 143 1.62 -6.77 7.70
C HIS A 143 3.08 -7.02 8.07
N ASN A 144 3.93 -6.01 7.88
CA ASN A 144 5.34 -6.00 8.30
C ASN A 144 5.65 -4.89 9.33
N VAL A 145 4.60 -4.38 9.99
CA VAL A 145 4.71 -3.46 11.13
C VAL A 145 5.31 -4.20 12.34
N ASP A 146 6.18 -3.53 13.09
CA ASP A 146 6.79 -4.07 14.31
C ASP A 146 5.70 -4.41 15.35
N GLU A 147 5.86 -5.53 16.05
CA GLU A 147 4.91 -5.98 17.05
C GLU A 147 4.73 -4.98 18.21
N ALA A 148 5.78 -4.22 18.53
CA ALA A 148 5.76 -3.20 19.58
C ALA A 148 4.83 -2.03 19.23
N ASP A 149 4.62 -1.75 17.95
CA ASP A 149 3.77 -0.66 17.45
C ASP A 149 2.31 -1.08 17.27
N LEU A 150 1.99 -2.36 17.45
CA LEU A 150 0.63 -2.87 17.33
C LEU A 150 -0.24 -2.37 18.48
N PHE A 151 -1.10 -1.40 18.18
CA PHE A 151 -2.05 -0.85 19.12
C PHE A 151 -3.49 -1.21 18.73
N ARG A 152 -4.19 -1.88 19.64
CA ARG A 152 -5.58 -2.32 19.48
C ARG A 152 -6.34 -2.13 20.80
N PRO A 153 -7.68 -2.17 20.82
CA PRO A 153 -8.42 -2.11 22.08
C PRO A 153 -7.96 -3.21 23.04
N ALA A 154 -7.79 -2.89 24.33
CA ALA A 154 -7.20 -3.80 25.32
C ALA A 154 -7.85 -5.19 25.38
N VAL A 155 -9.14 -5.29 25.04
CA VAL A 155 -9.87 -6.56 25.01
C VAL A 155 -9.34 -7.55 23.96
N TRP A 156 -8.61 -7.11 22.92
CA TRP A 156 -7.96 -8.00 21.94
C TRP A 156 -6.99 -8.97 22.62
N SER A 157 -6.31 -8.55 23.70
CA SER A 157 -5.38 -9.42 24.43
C SER A 157 -6.08 -10.62 25.09
N SER A 158 -7.37 -10.51 25.44
CA SER A 158 -8.17 -11.62 25.95
C SER A 158 -8.42 -12.70 24.88
N PHE A 159 -8.25 -12.38 23.60
CA PHE A 159 -8.33 -13.34 22.50
C PHE A 159 -6.99 -14.00 22.17
N GLY A 160 -5.90 -13.64 22.87
CA GLY A 160 -4.57 -14.23 22.74
C GLY A 160 -3.46 -13.18 22.69
N THR A 161 -2.32 -13.49 23.31
CA THR A 161 -1.16 -12.57 23.42
C THR A 161 0.06 -13.00 22.61
N ASP A 162 0.17 -14.29 22.28
CA ASP A 162 1.29 -14.87 21.51
C ASP A 162 0.99 -14.86 20.00
N ASN A 163 -0.10 -15.49 19.57
CA ASN A 163 -0.59 -15.41 18.19
C ASN A 163 -1.52 -14.20 17.98
N ARG A 164 -0.92 -13.01 17.78
CA ARG A 164 -1.66 -11.75 17.62
C ARG A 164 -2.54 -11.70 16.38
N GLU A 165 -2.14 -12.33 15.28
CA GLU A 165 -2.97 -12.45 14.07
C GLU A 165 -4.24 -13.25 14.39
N GLY A 166 -4.08 -14.47 14.94
CA GLY A 166 -5.23 -15.29 15.33
C GLY A 166 -6.14 -14.61 16.37
N GLY A 167 -5.55 -13.84 17.29
CA GLY A 167 -6.30 -13.02 18.25
C GLY A 167 -7.15 -11.95 17.57
N ASP A 168 -6.61 -11.29 16.54
CA ASP A 168 -7.32 -10.29 15.74
C ASP A 168 -8.53 -10.88 15.01
N PHE A 169 -8.34 -12.02 14.35
CA PHE A 169 -9.42 -12.72 13.67
C PHE A 169 -10.54 -13.14 14.63
N ARG A 170 -10.19 -13.68 15.80
CA ARG A 170 -11.19 -14.07 16.81
C ARG A 170 -11.96 -12.86 17.36
N ALA A 171 -11.25 -11.77 17.66
CA ALA A 171 -11.88 -10.55 18.15
C ALA A 171 -12.81 -9.93 17.10
N CYS A 172 -12.36 -9.78 15.85
CA CYS A 172 -13.16 -9.25 14.75
C CYS A 172 -14.40 -10.10 14.49
N ALA A 173 -14.26 -11.44 14.49
CA ALA A 173 -15.40 -12.35 14.34
C ALA A 173 -16.39 -12.27 15.50
N THR A 174 -15.90 -12.08 16.73
CA THR A 174 -16.74 -12.00 17.94
C THR A 174 -17.56 -10.71 17.99
N TYR A 175 -16.93 -9.58 17.66
CA TYR A 175 -17.57 -8.26 17.79
C TYR A 175 -18.32 -7.82 16.54
N GLY A 176 -17.99 -8.37 15.37
CA GLY A 176 -18.66 -8.07 14.11
C GLY A 176 -18.53 -6.61 13.66
N PRO A 177 -19.17 -6.25 12.54
CA PRO A 177 -19.12 -4.90 11.98
C PRO A 177 -19.72 -3.86 12.93
N VAL A 178 -19.28 -2.60 12.81
CA VAL A 178 -19.69 -1.52 13.72
C VAL A 178 -21.19 -1.23 13.70
N TYR A 179 -21.82 -1.37 12.54
CA TYR A 179 -23.18 -0.87 12.28
C TYR A 179 -24.19 -1.95 11.91
N GLY A 180 -23.81 -3.23 12.00
CA GLY A 180 -24.64 -4.37 11.56
C GLY A 180 -24.42 -4.76 10.11
#